data_AF-A0A9E3QKN9-F1
#
_entry.id   AF-A0A9E3QKN9-F1
#
_cell.length_a   1.000
_cell.length_b   1.000
_cell.length_c   1.000
_cell.angle_alpha   90.00
_cell.angle_beta   90.00
_cell.angle_gamma   90.00
#
_symmetry.space_group_name_H-M   'P 1'
#
loop_
_entity.id
_entity.type
_entity.pdbx_description
1 polymer ?
#
loop_
_entity_poly.entity_id
_entity_poly.type
_entity_poly.pdbx_seq_one_letter_code
_entity_poly.pdbx_strand_id
1 'polypeptide(L)'
;MLAGDLVIQWNATALDAIRVDNRAPQIASRTLAIMHAAIFDAVNAIDREYQPYRVDVMSPGASAEAAVAAAADRVLTQIYPAQAATFDSKLASSLAAIPDGPAEDGGVALGRFVADQILALRRNDGSNLVVPYTPGTKPGDWRPTPPG
;
A
#
# COMPACT_ATOMS: atom_id res chain seq x y z
N MET A 1 -1.31 20.24 7.06
CA MET A 1 -0.58 18.96 7.27
C MET A 1 0.18 18.71 5.98
N LEU A 2 1.44 18.26 6.02
CA LEU A 2 2.19 17.99 4.79
C LEU A 2 1.95 16.53 4.34
N ALA A 3 1.97 16.26 3.03
CA ALA A 3 1.87 14.91 2.48
C ALA A 3 2.84 13.90 3.14
N GLY A 4 4.06 14.32 3.49
CA GLY A 4 5.03 13.46 4.20
C GLY A 4 4.54 12.97 5.57
N ASP A 5 3.80 13.80 6.31
CA ASP A 5 3.22 13.39 7.60
C ASP A 5 2.16 12.30 7.40
N LEU A 6 1.39 12.38 6.32
CA LEU A 6 0.38 11.37 5.98
C LEU A 6 1.01 10.04 5.59
N VAL A 7 2.13 10.03 4.87
CA VAL A 7 2.87 8.79 4.55
C VAL A 7 3.27 8.06 5.83
N ILE A 8 3.79 8.78 6.82
CA ILE A 8 4.17 8.20 8.12
C ILE A 8 2.95 7.61 8.85
N GLN A 9 1.83 8.34 8.86
CA GLN A 9 0.60 7.87 9.51
C GLN A 9 0.04 6.61 8.84
N TRP A 10 -0.04 6.58 7.51
CA TRP A 10 -0.52 5.42 6.77
C TRP A 10 0.44 4.22 6.85
N ASN A 11 1.74 4.46 6.95
CA ASN A 11 2.71 3.42 7.29
C ASN A 11 2.44 2.82 8.69
N ALA A 12 2.17 3.64 9.69
CA ALA A 12 1.79 3.14 11.02
C ALA A 12 0.50 2.29 10.96
N THR A 13 -0.52 2.77 10.24
CA THR A 13 -1.77 2.01 10.01
C THR A 13 -1.51 0.66 9.31
N ALA A 14 -0.63 0.62 8.31
CA ALA A 14 -0.25 -0.62 7.63
C ALA A 14 0.46 -1.61 8.58
N LEU A 15 1.36 -1.10 9.43
CA LEU A 15 2.06 -1.91 10.43
C LEU A 15 1.11 -2.49 11.48
N ASP A 16 0.10 -1.73 11.91
CA ASP A 16 -0.93 -2.24 12.81
C ASP A 16 -1.78 -3.32 12.16
N ALA A 17 -2.17 -3.14 10.89
CA ALA A 17 -2.90 -4.16 10.14
C ALA A 17 -2.10 -5.46 10.00
N ILE A 18 -0.78 -5.36 9.73
CA ILE A 18 0.14 -6.50 9.68
C ILE A 18 0.17 -7.27 11.02
N ARG A 19 0.20 -6.54 12.14
CA ARG A 19 0.20 -7.14 13.49
C ARG A 19 -1.12 -7.85 13.77
N VAL A 20 -2.25 -7.20 13.47
CA VAL A 20 -3.59 -7.77 13.71
C VAL A 20 -3.80 -9.06 12.91
N ASP A 21 -3.37 -9.09 11.66
CA ASP A 21 -3.50 -10.27 10.80
C ASP A 21 -2.41 -11.35 11.05
N ASN A 22 -1.45 -11.08 11.94
CA ASN A 22 -0.29 -11.94 12.21
C ASN A 22 0.42 -12.42 10.93
N ARG A 23 0.65 -11.50 9.97
CA ARG A 23 1.20 -11.86 8.65
C ARG A 23 2.67 -12.28 8.76
N ALA A 24 3.03 -13.31 8.00
CA ALA A 24 4.42 -13.71 7.82
C ALA A 24 5.27 -12.54 7.27
N PRO A 25 6.55 -12.41 7.67
CA PRO A 25 7.39 -11.26 7.31
C PRO A 25 7.48 -10.97 5.80
N GLN A 26 7.46 -12.01 4.96
CA GLN A 26 7.54 -11.91 3.51
C GLN A 26 6.26 -11.30 2.90
N ILE A 27 5.10 -11.60 3.49
CA ILE A 27 3.82 -11.03 3.06
C ILE A 27 3.73 -9.57 3.54
N ALA A 28 4.16 -9.30 4.77
CA ALA A 28 4.20 -7.96 5.33
C ALA A 28 5.06 -6.99 4.52
N SER A 29 6.30 -7.40 4.17
CA SER A 29 7.21 -6.57 3.37
C SER A 29 6.66 -6.30 1.97
N ARG A 30 6.03 -7.30 1.34
CA ARG A 30 5.36 -7.14 0.04
C ARG A 30 4.22 -6.13 0.12
N THR A 31 3.36 -6.21 1.14
CA THR A 31 2.26 -5.26 1.31
C THR A 31 2.77 -3.82 1.43
N LEU A 32 3.80 -3.60 2.24
CA LEU A 32 4.41 -2.27 2.41
C LEU A 32 4.99 -1.76 1.09
N ALA A 33 5.66 -2.60 0.31
CA ALA A 33 6.21 -2.21 -0.99
C ALA A 33 5.11 -1.81 -1.98
N ILE A 34 3.98 -2.54 -2.01
CA ILE A 34 2.85 -2.24 -2.89
C ILE A 34 2.23 -0.88 -2.53
N MET A 35 1.98 -0.67 -1.24
CA MET A 35 1.40 0.58 -0.75
C MET A 35 2.28 1.78 -1.06
N HIS A 36 3.58 1.70 -0.75
CA HIS A 36 4.49 2.83 -0.97
C HIS A 36 4.76 3.08 -2.46
N ALA A 37 4.76 2.05 -3.32
CA ALA A 37 4.85 2.24 -4.76
C ALA A 37 3.62 2.98 -5.32
N ALA A 38 2.41 2.65 -4.83
CA ALA A 38 1.19 3.35 -5.22
C ALA A 38 1.19 4.81 -4.74
N ILE A 39 1.60 5.06 -3.49
CA ILE A 39 1.75 6.42 -2.96
C ILE A 39 2.76 7.23 -3.78
N PHE A 40 3.92 6.63 -4.08
CA PHE A 40 4.98 7.30 -4.84
C PHE A 40 4.48 7.73 -6.22
N ASP A 41 3.90 6.81 -7.00
CA ASP A 41 3.40 7.14 -8.35
C ASP A 41 2.25 8.14 -8.31
N ALA A 42 1.38 8.10 -7.28
CA ALA A 42 0.27 9.03 -7.14
C ALA A 42 0.75 10.46 -6.84
N VAL A 43 1.68 10.64 -5.90
CA VAL A 43 2.25 11.97 -5.60
C VAL A 43 3.08 12.47 -6.78
N ASN A 44 3.89 11.59 -7.39
CA ASN A 44 4.72 11.94 -8.53
C ASN A 44 3.90 12.22 -9.81
N ALA A 45 2.61 11.91 -9.85
CA ALA A 45 1.72 12.29 -10.96
C ALA A 45 1.23 13.74 -10.88
N ILE A 46 1.42 14.43 -9.75
CA ILE A 46 0.95 15.81 -9.58
C ILE A 46 1.95 16.79 -10.22
N ASP A 47 3.20 16.75 -9.76
CA ASP A 47 4.25 17.70 -10.20
C ASP A 47 5.35 17.05 -11.07
N ARG A 48 5.41 15.71 -11.12
CA ARG A 48 6.41 14.91 -11.88
C ARG A 48 7.85 15.38 -11.67
N GLU A 49 8.33 15.24 -10.44
CA GLU A 49 9.73 15.50 -10.10
C GLU A 49 10.64 14.28 -10.39
N TYR A 50 10.09 13.07 -10.35
CA TYR A 50 10.83 11.82 -10.50
C TYR A 50 10.32 10.98 -11.68
N GLN A 51 11.10 9.97 -12.06
CA GLN A 51 10.62 8.93 -12.99
C GLN A 51 9.58 8.06 -12.27
N PRO A 52 8.37 7.87 -12.84
CA PRO A 52 7.37 6.98 -12.26
C PRO A 52 7.90 5.55 -12.16
N TYR A 53 7.51 4.85 -11.10
CA TYR A 53 7.78 3.43 -10.95
C TYR A 53 7.05 2.62 -12.03
N ARG A 54 5.75 2.88 -12.23
CA ARG A 54 4.98 2.20 -13.28
C ARG A 54 3.86 3.03 -13.91
N VAL A 55 3.13 3.80 -13.12
CA VAL A 55 1.92 4.50 -13.56
C VAL A 55 2.29 5.91 -14.03
N ASP A 56 2.40 6.06 -15.34
CA ASP A 56 2.80 7.32 -15.98
C ASP A 56 1.58 8.13 -16.41
N VAL A 57 0.98 8.84 -15.46
CA VAL A 57 -0.13 9.79 -15.68
C VAL A 57 0.15 11.13 -15.04
N MET A 58 -0.49 12.19 -15.52
CA MET A 58 -0.39 13.53 -14.95
C MET A 58 -1.74 13.97 -14.39
N SER A 59 -1.73 14.59 -13.22
CA SER A 59 -2.90 15.21 -12.59
C SER A 59 -2.50 16.50 -11.85
N PRO A 60 -2.06 17.54 -12.56
CA PRO A 60 -1.65 18.79 -11.94
C PRO A 60 -2.80 19.43 -11.15
N GLY A 61 -2.51 19.97 -9.97
CA GLY A 61 -3.49 20.63 -9.11
C GLY A 61 -4.33 19.69 -8.22
N ALA A 62 -4.13 18.37 -8.31
CA ALA A 62 -4.65 17.45 -7.31
C ALA A 62 -3.90 17.58 -5.97
N SER A 63 -4.57 17.33 -4.85
CA SER A 63 -3.94 17.33 -3.52
C SER A 63 -3.08 16.07 -3.35
N ALA A 64 -1.81 16.28 -2.99
CA ALA A 64 -0.89 15.19 -2.67
C ALA A 64 -1.33 14.44 -1.41
N GLU A 65 -1.84 15.15 -0.40
CA GLU A 65 -2.38 14.58 0.84
C GLU A 65 -3.54 13.63 0.56
N ALA A 66 -4.50 14.04 -0.27
CA ALA A 66 -5.65 13.22 -0.63
C ALA A 66 -5.23 12.00 -1.47
N ALA A 67 -4.27 12.19 -2.39
CA ALA A 67 -3.70 11.10 -3.20
C ALA A 67 -2.96 10.05 -2.36
N VAL A 68 -2.16 10.47 -1.39
CA VAL A 68 -1.49 9.58 -0.42
C VAL A 68 -2.53 8.74 0.32
N ALA A 69 -3.53 9.40 0.93
CA ALA A 69 -4.51 8.73 1.76
C ALA A 69 -5.36 7.74 0.96
N ALA A 70 -5.85 8.15 -0.21
CA ALA A 70 -6.68 7.30 -1.05
C ALA A 70 -5.91 6.12 -1.67
N ALA A 71 -4.63 6.30 -2.03
CA ALA A 71 -3.80 5.21 -2.51
C ALA A 71 -3.52 4.18 -1.40
N ALA A 72 -3.19 4.65 -0.20
CA ALA A 72 -2.91 3.79 0.94
C ALA A 72 -4.14 2.98 1.36
N ASP A 73 -5.27 3.66 1.56
CA ASP A 73 -6.58 3.04 1.85
C ASP A 73 -6.90 1.94 0.85
N ARG A 74 -6.85 2.26 -0.46
CA ARG A 74 -7.23 1.32 -1.51
C ARG A 74 -6.36 0.06 -1.51
N VAL A 75 -5.04 0.21 -1.35
CA VAL A 75 -4.13 -0.94 -1.26
C VAL A 75 -4.43 -1.79 -0.02
N LEU A 76 -4.57 -1.16 1.14
CA LEU A 76 -4.76 -1.86 2.40
C LEU A 76 -6.11 -2.57 2.45
N THR A 77 -7.19 -1.92 2.02
CA THR A 77 -8.53 -2.53 1.93
C THR A 77 -8.54 -3.74 1.01
N GLN A 78 -7.78 -3.70 -0.10
CA GLN A 78 -7.71 -4.85 -1.01
C GLN A 78 -6.91 -6.03 -0.44
N ILE A 79 -5.87 -5.76 0.36
CA ILE A 79 -5.00 -6.79 0.93
C ILE A 79 -5.54 -7.34 2.26
N TYR A 80 -6.24 -6.51 3.03
CA TYR A 80 -6.78 -6.78 4.36
C TYR A 80 -8.30 -6.49 4.41
N PRO A 81 -9.14 -7.19 3.63
CA PRO A 81 -10.56 -6.86 3.50
C PRO A 81 -11.33 -6.94 4.82
N ALA A 82 -10.90 -7.77 5.77
CA ALA A 82 -11.52 -7.86 7.10
C ALA A 82 -11.32 -6.59 7.95
N GLN A 83 -10.38 -5.71 7.58
CA GLN A 83 -10.05 -4.47 8.26
C GLN A 83 -10.51 -3.23 7.49
N ALA A 84 -11.29 -3.39 6.40
CA ALA A 84 -11.73 -2.30 5.52
C ALA A 84 -12.35 -1.11 6.27
N ALA A 85 -13.26 -1.38 7.22
CA ALA A 85 -13.90 -0.32 8.01
C ALA A 85 -12.91 0.54 8.81
N THR A 86 -11.78 -0.03 9.23
CA THR A 86 -10.70 0.71 9.91
C THR A 86 -10.00 1.66 8.94
N PHE A 87 -9.73 1.20 7.72
CA PHE A 87 -9.09 2.02 6.69
C PHE A 87 -10.03 3.10 6.16
N ASP A 88 -11.31 2.77 5.92
CA ASP A 88 -12.34 3.73 5.52
C ASP A 88 -12.47 4.87 6.55
N SER A 89 -12.45 4.55 7.84
CA SER A 89 -12.47 5.53 8.93
C SER A 89 -11.20 6.38 8.98
N LYS A 90 -10.03 5.76 8.75
CA LYS A 90 -8.76 6.47 8.67
C LYS A 90 -8.71 7.41 7.45
N LEU A 91 -9.22 6.97 6.29
CA LEU A 91 -9.36 7.79 5.09
C LEU A 91 -10.25 8.99 5.35
N ALA A 92 -11.45 8.78 5.91
CA ALA A 92 -12.35 9.87 6.25
C ALA A 92 -11.70 10.90 7.20
N SER A 93 -10.96 10.43 8.21
CA SER A 93 -10.23 11.30 9.14
C SER A 93 -9.08 12.07 8.46
N SER A 94 -8.38 11.44 7.50
CA SER A 94 -7.32 12.09 6.72
C SER A 94 -7.88 13.16 5.78
N LEU A 95 -9.00 12.88 5.12
CA LEU A 95 -9.66 13.80 4.18
C LEU A 95 -10.27 15.01 4.89
N ALA A 96 -10.85 14.84 6.09
CA ALA A 96 -11.41 15.94 6.88
C ALA A 96 -10.39 17.04 7.27
N ALA A 97 -9.08 16.80 7.10
CA ALA A 97 -8.01 17.78 7.34
C ALA A 97 -7.60 18.54 6.06
N ILE A 98 -8.19 18.23 4.91
CA ILE A 98 -7.92 18.80 3.59
C ILE A 98 -9.11 19.69 3.20
N PRO A 99 -8.90 20.86 2.59
CA PRO A 99 -10.00 21.67 2.12
C PRO A 99 -10.81 20.96 1.03
N ASP A 100 -12.12 20.82 1.27
CA ASP A 100 -13.06 20.27 0.29
C ASP A 100 -12.97 20.99 -1.06
N GLY A 101 -12.95 20.21 -2.14
CA GLY A 101 -13.08 20.73 -3.49
C GLY A 101 -12.32 19.95 -4.56
N PRO A 102 -12.19 20.52 -5.77
CA PRO A 102 -11.65 19.79 -6.93
C PRO A 102 -10.25 19.22 -6.74
N ALA A 103 -9.40 19.87 -5.94
CA ALA A 103 -8.06 19.39 -5.64
C ALA A 103 -8.09 18.12 -4.78
N GLU A 104 -8.95 18.09 -3.75
CA GLU A 104 -9.14 16.90 -2.91
C GLU A 104 -9.77 15.76 -3.73
N ASP A 105 -10.87 16.01 -4.43
CA ASP A 105 -11.56 15.03 -5.28
C ASP A 105 -10.61 14.43 -6.32
N GLY A 106 -9.81 15.29 -6.98
CA GLY A 106 -8.80 14.89 -7.94
C GLY A 106 -7.71 14.03 -7.30
N GLY A 107 -7.26 14.37 -6.10
CA GLY A 107 -6.29 13.58 -5.34
C GLY A 107 -6.85 12.20 -4.97
N VAL A 108 -8.08 12.12 -4.48
CA VAL A 108 -8.75 10.85 -4.16
C VAL A 108 -8.88 9.96 -5.39
N ALA A 109 -9.35 10.53 -6.51
CA ALA A 109 -9.51 9.80 -7.76
C ALA A 109 -8.15 9.29 -8.29
N LEU A 110 -7.12 10.14 -8.27
CA LEU A 110 -5.76 9.80 -8.66
C LEU A 110 -5.18 8.67 -7.80
N GLY A 111 -5.26 8.81 -6.48
CA GLY A 111 -4.71 7.83 -5.54
C GLY A 111 -5.34 6.44 -5.73
N ARG A 112 -6.67 6.38 -5.86
CA ARG A 112 -7.40 5.13 -6.14
C ARG A 112 -7.00 4.51 -7.48
N PHE A 113 -6.94 5.33 -8.53
CA PHE A 113 -6.54 4.89 -9.86
C PHE A 113 -5.13 4.27 -9.84
N VAL A 114 -4.15 4.98 -9.27
CA VAL A 114 -2.77 4.50 -9.20
C VAL A 114 -2.66 3.22 -8.37
N ALA A 115 -3.34 3.17 -7.21
CA ALA A 115 -3.38 1.97 -6.37
C ALA A 115 -3.92 0.75 -7.13
N ASP A 116 -5.02 0.90 -7.88
CA ASP A 116 -5.59 -0.18 -8.69
C ASP A 116 -4.62 -0.67 -9.76
N GLN A 117 -3.90 0.24 -10.41
CA GLN A 117 -2.90 -0.12 -11.42
C GLN A 117 -1.70 -0.88 -10.81
N ILE A 118 -1.21 -0.46 -9.63
CA ILE A 118 -0.13 -1.18 -8.93
C ILE A 118 -0.63 -2.54 -8.41
N LEU A 119 -1.83 -2.64 -7.86
CA LEU A 119 -2.43 -3.90 -7.44
C LEU A 119 -2.58 -4.86 -8.64
N ALA A 120 -3.05 -4.37 -9.78
CA ALA A 120 -3.18 -5.16 -11.01
C ALA A 120 -1.81 -5.67 -11.49
N LEU A 121 -0.79 -4.81 -11.48
CA LEU A 121 0.59 -5.17 -11.80
C LEU A 121 1.15 -6.27 -10.88
N ARG A 122 0.68 -6.33 -9.63
CA ARG A 122 1.14 -7.27 -8.61
C ARG A 122 0.29 -8.53 -8.50
N ARG A 123 -0.86 -8.59 -9.16
CA ARG A 123 -1.80 -9.71 -9.06
C ARG A 123 -1.17 -11.08 -9.39
N ASN A 124 -0.22 -11.10 -10.34
CA ASN A 124 0.40 -12.32 -10.85
C ASN A 124 1.94 -12.30 -10.72
N ASP A 125 2.49 -11.66 -9.68
CA ASP A 125 3.94 -11.54 -9.47
C ASP A 125 4.60 -12.79 -8.87
N GLY A 126 3.86 -13.89 -8.77
CA GLY A 126 4.33 -15.18 -8.26
C GLY A 126 4.40 -15.27 -6.74
N SER A 127 4.01 -14.23 -6.00
CA SER A 127 4.13 -14.21 -4.54
C SER A 127 3.23 -15.23 -3.82
N ASN A 128 2.20 -15.72 -4.51
CA ASN A 128 1.25 -16.72 -4.03
C ASN A 128 1.59 -18.15 -4.49
N LEU A 129 2.70 -18.33 -5.21
CA LEU A 129 3.14 -19.66 -5.62
C LEU A 129 3.57 -20.46 -4.39
N VAL A 130 2.96 -21.63 -4.21
CA VAL A 130 3.37 -22.59 -3.19
C VAL A 130 4.52 -23.41 -3.75
N VAL A 131 5.72 -23.20 -3.22
CA VAL A 131 6.91 -23.99 -3.54
C VAL A 131 7.19 -24.92 -2.36
N PRO A 132 6.85 -26.21 -2.44
CA PRO A 132 7.05 -27.12 -1.31
C PRO A 132 8.55 -27.35 -1.09
N TYR A 133 8.98 -27.26 0.17
CA TYR A 133 10.28 -27.74 0.61
C TYR A 133 10.10 -29.03 1.39
N THR A 134 10.77 -30.10 0.97
CA THR A 134 10.82 -31.37 1.70
C THR A 134 12.14 -31.45 2.45
N PRO A 135 12.15 -31.37 3.80
CA PRO A 135 13.38 -31.47 4.58
C PRO A 135 14.11 -32.79 4.34
N GLY A 136 15.41 -32.70 4.06
CA GLY A 136 16.27 -33.87 3.89
C GLY A 136 16.89 -34.36 5.20
N THR A 137 17.48 -35.55 5.15
CA THR A 137 18.12 -36.20 6.31
C THR A 137 19.63 -36.01 6.37
N LYS A 138 20.25 -35.31 5.41
CA LYS A 138 21.71 -35.13 5.35
C LYS A 138 22.16 -33.93 6.21
N PRO A 139 23.43 -33.89 6.63
CA PRO A 139 24.03 -32.68 7.21
C PRO A 139 23.92 -31.50 6.24
N GLY A 140 23.45 -30.35 6.74
CA GLY A 140 23.27 -29.13 5.95
C GLY A 140 21.85 -28.91 5.40
N ASP A 141 20.98 -29.92 5.40
CA ASP A 141 19.58 -29.75 5.04
C ASP A 141 18.84 -28.97 6.14
N TRP A 142 18.16 -27.88 5.79
CA TRP A 142 17.32 -27.15 6.74
C TRP A 142 16.18 -28.05 7.23
N ARG A 143 15.83 -27.93 8.52
CA ARG A 143 14.69 -28.62 9.15
C ARG A 143 13.96 -27.65 10.07
N PRO A 144 12.63 -27.79 10.22
CA PRO A 144 11.88 -27.04 11.22
C PRO A 144 12.41 -27.28 12.64
N THR A 145 12.44 -26.22 13.45
CA THR A 145 12.84 -26.28 14.86
C THR A 145 11.57 -26.32 15.75
N PRO A 146 11.41 -27.29 16.67
CA PRO A 146 10.27 -27.34 17.61
C PRO A 146 10.28 -26.18 18.63
N PRO A 147 9.14 -25.81 19.24
CA PRO A 147 7.80 -26.40 19.10
C PRO A 147 6.98 -25.85 17.92
N GLY A 148 7.53 -24.89 17.19
CA GLY A 148 6.81 -24.01 16.26
C GLY A 148 6.97 -22.56 16.67
#